data_AF-A0A3B9UEL9-F1
#
_entry.id   AF-A0A3B9UEL9-F1
#
_cell.length_a   1.000
_cell.length_b   1.000
_cell.length_c   1.000
_cell.angle_alpha   90.00
_cell.angle_beta   90.00
_cell.angle_gamma   90.00
#
_symmetry.space_group_name_H-M   'P 1'
#
loop_
_entity.id
_entity.type
_entity.pdbx_description
1 polymer ?
#
loop_
_entity_poly.entity_id
_entity_poly.type
_entity_poly.pdbx_seq_one_letter_code
_entity_poly.pdbx_strand_id
1 'polypeptide(L)'
;CGVSGSGKTTLVRNILVPALQKLLGEYGGRAGAFDELTGDWRRISAVEVVDQNPMGKSSRSNPVTYLKAYDDIRNLYAAQKSAQLRGYAAKHFSFNTDGGRCPVCQGDGYVTVEMQFMADVHLKCEQCHGKRFMADVLEVEFQGKSISDILELTVDEAMEFFAAHQQKKITDKLRPLADVGLGYIQLGQSSST
;
A
#
# COMPACT_ATOMS: atom_id res chain seq x y z
N CYS A 1 -21.94 -0.08 -23.16
CA CYS A 1 -22.37 -1.20 -22.28
C CYS A 1 -22.68 -2.43 -23.14
N GLY A 2 -22.55 -3.65 -22.60
CA GLY A 2 -22.86 -4.90 -23.32
C GLY A 2 -22.85 -6.11 -22.39
N VAL A 3 -23.54 -7.19 -22.75
CA VAL A 3 -23.69 -8.41 -21.92
C VAL A 3 -22.35 -9.10 -21.63
N SER A 4 -22.28 -9.91 -20.55
CA SER A 4 -21.09 -10.72 -20.29
C SER A 4 -20.77 -11.61 -21.50
N GLY A 5 -19.49 -11.74 -21.86
CA GLY A 5 -19.06 -12.49 -23.05
C GLY A 5 -19.13 -11.73 -24.38
N SER A 6 -19.65 -10.50 -24.43
CA SER A 6 -19.78 -9.72 -25.68
C SER A 6 -18.45 -9.18 -26.27
N GLY A 7 -17.30 -9.66 -25.79
CA GLY A 7 -15.97 -9.25 -26.31
C GLY A 7 -15.44 -7.89 -25.85
N LYS A 8 -16.11 -7.16 -24.94
CA LYS A 8 -15.66 -5.83 -24.45
C LYS A 8 -14.22 -5.83 -23.93
N THR A 9 -13.92 -6.80 -23.06
CA THR A 9 -12.59 -6.94 -22.47
C THR A 9 -11.54 -7.24 -23.53
N THR A 10 -11.86 -8.11 -24.49
CA THR A 10 -10.98 -8.43 -25.62
C THR A 10 -10.70 -7.19 -26.46
N LEU A 11 -11.75 -6.43 -26.83
CA LEU A 11 -11.60 -5.21 -27.64
C LEU A 11 -10.72 -4.18 -26.94
N VAL A 12 -10.99 -3.87 -25.67
CA VAL A 12 -10.26 -2.81 -24.95
C VAL A 12 -8.87 -3.28 -24.53
N ARG A 13 -8.78 -4.40 -23.79
CA ARG A 13 -7.51 -4.85 -23.16
C ARG A 13 -6.57 -5.56 -24.12
N ASN A 14 -7.07 -6.32 -25.09
CA ASN A 14 -6.23 -7.15 -25.96
C ASN A 14 -5.95 -6.52 -27.32
N ILE A 15 -6.76 -5.55 -27.76
CA ILE A 15 -6.60 -4.88 -29.07
C ILE A 15 -6.25 -3.41 -28.89
N LEU A 16 -7.14 -2.61 -28.31
CA LEU A 16 -7.00 -1.15 -28.30
C LEU A 16 -5.80 -0.67 -27.47
N VAL A 17 -5.68 -1.14 -26.21
CA VAL A 17 -4.57 -0.73 -25.33
C VAL A 17 -3.21 -1.08 -25.92
N PRO A 18 -2.92 -2.34 -26.33
CA PRO A 18 -1.60 -2.67 -26.85
C PRO A 18 -1.31 -1.99 -28.20
N ALA A 19 -2.34 -1.72 -29.02
CA ALA A 19 -2.19 -0.97 -30.26
C ALA A 19 -1.80 0.49 -29.99
N LEU A 20 -2.43 1.16 -29.02
CA LEU A 20 -2.09 2.54 -28.63
C LEU A 20 -0.69 2.62 -28.00
N GLN A 21 -0.37 1.73 -27.06
CA GLN A 21 0.97 1.68 -26.44
C GLN A 21 2.07 1.53 -27.49
N LYS A 22 1.86 0.66 -28.47
CA LYS A 22 2.79 0.49 -29.60
C LYS A 22 2.96 1.76 -30.43
N LEU A 23 1.89 2.51 -30.70
CA LEU A 23 1.96 3.79 -31.43
C LEU A 23 2.66 4.89 -30.63
N LEU A 24 2.50 4.89 -29.31
CA LEU A 24 3.15 5.82 -28.39
C LEU A 24 4.62 5.47 -28.10
N GLY A 25 5.11 4.33 -28.63
CA GLY A 25 6.47 3.85 -28.38
C GLY A 25 6.67 3.23 -27.00
N GLU A 26 5.59 2.93 -26.29
CA GLU A 26 5.61 2.25 -24.99
C GLU A 26 5.75 0.73 -25.17
N TYR A 27 6.37 0.07 -24.19
CA TYR A 27 6.48 -1.39 -24.19
C TYR A 27 5.11 -2.01 -23.83
N GLY A 28 4.33 -2.35 -24.84
CA GLY A 28 3.03 -3.01 -24.71
C GLY A 28 3.04 -4.49 -25.09
N GLY A 29 1.99 -5.21 -24.68
CA GLY A 29 1.76 -6.59 -25.13
C GLY A 29 1.54 -6.69 -26.65
N ARG A 30 1.47 -7.92 -27.18
CA ARG A 30 1.12 -8.11 -28.59
C ARG A 30 -0.37 -7.80 -28.80
N ALA A 31 -0.67 -6.77 -29.57
CA ALA A 31 -2.04 -6.47 -29.97
C ALA A 31 -2.66 -7.67 -30.72
N GLY A 32 -3.94 -7.94 -30.44
CA GLY A 32 -4.75 -8.90 -31.19
C GLY A 32 -4.94 -8.49 -32.65
N ALA A 33 -5.69 -9.28 -33.41
CA ALA A 33 -5.97 -8.96 -34.81
C ALA A 33 -6.91 -7.75 -34.93
N PHE A 34 -6.51 -6.76 -35.73
CA PHE A 34 -7.30 -5.61 -36.16
C PHE A 34 -6.77 -5.12 -37.51
N ASP A 35 -7.61 -4.47 -38.31
CA ASP A 35 -7.23 -4.00 -39.65
C ASP A 35 -6.39 -2.70 -39.58
N GLU A 36 -6.96 -1.66 -38.96
CA GLU A 36 -6.30 -0.36 -38.83
C GLU A 36 -6.76 0.38 -37.57
N LEU A 37 -5.88 1.21 -36.99
CA LEU A 37 -6.22 2.17 -35.93
C LEU A 37 -5.98 3.59 -36.45
N THR A 38 -7.06 4.32 -36.69
CA THR A 38 -7.04 5.70 -37.21
C THR A 38 -7.46 6.72 -36.14
N GLY A 39 -7.26 8.01 -36.41
CA GLY A 39 -7.61 9.11 -35.51
C GLY A 39 -6.41 9.89 -34.97
N ASP A 40 -6.68 10.86 -34.10
CA ASP A 40 -5.67 11.80 -33.60
C ASP A 40 -4.98 11.28 -32.32
N TRP A 41 -4.38 10.10 -32.41
CA TRP A 41 -3.68 9.46 -31.30
C TRP A 41 -2.47 10.27 -30.81
N ARG A 42 -1.99 11.25 -31.59
CA ARG A 42 -0.92 12.18 -31.21
C ARG A 42 -1.30 13.10 -30.06
N ARG A 43 -2.59 13.23 -29.75
CA ARG A 43 -3.10 13.97 -28.59
C ARG A 43 -3.07 13.14 -27.30
N ILE A 44 -2.78 11.86 -27.40
CA ILE A 44 -2.68 10.95 -26.25
C ILE A 44 -1.21 10.93 -25.83
N SER A 45 -0.93 11.28 -24.58
CA SER A 45 0.44 11.29 -24.06
C SER A 45 0.89 9.94 -23.51
N ALA A 46 -0.03 9.16 -22.95
CA ALA A 46 0.21 7.87 -22.31
C ALA A 46 -1.09 7.08 -22.21
N VAL A 47 -0.99 5.75 -22.10
CA VAL A 47 -2.14 4.86 -21.85
C VAL A 47 -1.87 4.00 -20.63
N GLU A 48 -2.59 4.29 -19.55
CA GLU A 48 -2.52 3.54 -18.29
C GLU A 48 -3.76 2.67 -18.11
N VAL A 49 -3.56 1.40 -17.79
CA VAL A 49 -4.64 0.46 -17.49
C VAL A 49 -4.75 0.28 -15.98
N VAL A 50 -5.88 0.69 -15.42
CA VAL A 50 -6.23 0.40 -14.03
C VAL A 50 -7.13 -0.83 -13.99
N ASP A 51 -6.75 -1.82 -13.19
CA ASP A 51 -7.54 -3.03 -12.98
C ASP A 51 -7.72 -3.36 -11.50
N GLN A 52 -8.43 -4.46 -11.24
CA GLN A 52 -8.74 -4.95 -9.90
C GLN A 52 -7.75 -6.02 -9.42
N ASN A 53 -6.58 -6.14 -10.05
CA ASN A 53 -5.56 -7.04 -9.51
C ASN A 53 -5.09 -6.50 -8.15
N PRO A 54 -4.83 -7.39 -7.16
CA PRO A 54 -4.40 -6.95 -5.85
C PRO A 54 -3.09 -6.15 -5.95
N MET A 55 -3.05 -5.01 -5.24
CA MET A 55 -1.95 -4.03 -5.33
C MET A 55 -0.59 -4.61 -4.89
N GLY A 56 -0.62 -5.67 -4.08
CA GLY A 56 0.59 -6.39 -3.68
C GLY A 56 0.29 -7.85 -3.33
N LYS A 57 1.27 -8.71 -3.58
CA LYS A 57 1.18 -10.16 -3.35
C LYS A 57 1.51 -10.57 -1.91
N SER A 58 1.87 -9.62 -1.04
CA SER A 58 2.39 -9.89 0.31
C SER A 58 1.54 -9.19 1.37
N SER A 59 1.43 -9.83 2.53
CA SER A 59 0.89 -9.30 3.79
C SER A 59 1.43 -7.91 4.19
N ARG A 60 2.61 -7.56 3.67
CA ARG A 60 3.33 -6.30 3.94
C ARG A 60 2.97 -5.16 2.98
N SER A 61 2.27 -5.47 1.89
CA SER A 61 1.76 -4.46 0.97
C SER A 61 0.50 -3.86 1.57
N ASN A 62 0.53 -2.57 1.87
CA ASN A 62 -0.60 -1.87 2.47
C ASN A 62 -0.75 -0.46 1.87
N PRO A 63 -1.90 0.20 2.06
CA PRO A 63 -2.14 1.51 1.44
C PRO A 63 -1.07 2.56 1.78
N VAL A 64 -0.57 2.55 3.02
CA VAL A 64 0.41 3.55 3.48
C VAL A 64 1.81 3.37 2.86
N THR A 65 2.20 2.12 2.57
CA THR A 65 3.47 1.82 1.86
C THR A 65 3.36 2.12 0.37
N TYR A 66 2.20 1.82 -0.25
CA TYR A 66 1.97 2.08 -1.67
C TYR A 66 2.08 3.57 -2.03
N LEU A 67 1.47 4.44 -1.21
CA LEU A 67 1.51 5.90 -1.41
C LEU A 67 2.84 6.54 -1.00
N LYS A 68 3.79 5.75 -0.49
CA LYS A 68 5.04 6.24 0.11
C LYS A 68 4.80 7.26 1.22
N ALA A 69 3.61 7.25 1.85
CA ALA A 69 3.32 8.09 3.01
C ALA A 69 4.02 7.53 4.26
N TYR A 70 4.25 6.22 4.27
CA TYR A 70 4.93 5.54 5.37
C TYR A 70 6.34 6.06 5.62
N ASP A 71 7.08 6.45 4.59
CA ASP A 71 8.44 7.00 4.75
C ASP A 71 8.43 8.30 5.56
N ASP A 72 7.46 9.18 5.31
CA ASP A 72 7.31 10.43 6.05
C ASP A 72 6.87 10.17 7.50
N ILE A 73 5.98 9.19 7.71
CA ILE A 73 5.59 8.75 9.06
C ILE A 73 6.81 8.20 9.81
N ARG A 74 7.61 7.32 9.22
CA ARG A 74 8.81 6.77 9.87
C ARG A 74 9.84 7.84 10.23
N ASN A 75 10.02 8.82 9.35
CA ASN A 75 10.88 9.97 9.62
C ASN A 75 10.34 10.84 10.76
N LEU A 76 9.02 11.04 10.83
CA LEU A 76 8.38 11.75 11.93
C LEU A 76 8.63 11.06 13.27
N TYR A 77 8.52 9.74 13.34
CA TYR A 77 8.80 8.98 14.57
C TYR A 77 10.29 9.01 14.95
N ALA A 78 11.20 8.91 13.97
CA ALA A 78 12.63 9.04 14.21
C ALA A 78 13.05 10.44 14.70
N ALA A 79 12.27 11.47 14.38
CA ALA A 79 12.48 12.83 14.85
C ALA A 79 12.02 13.07 16.30
N GLN A 80 11.28 12.13 16.92
CA GLN A 80 10.84 12.29 18.30
C GLN A 80 12.02 12.25 19.27
N LYS A 81 11.95 13.05 20.35
CA LYS A 81 13.03 13.14 21.35
C LYS A 81 13.35 11.78 21.98
N SER A 82 12.32 10.98 22.27
CA SER A 82 12.48 9.62 22.81
C SER A 82 13.21 8.70 21.83
N ALA A 83 12.91 8.79 20.54
CA ALA A 83 13.63 8.05 19.49
C ALA A 83 15.09 8.47 19.38
N GLN A 84 15.37 9.78 19.37
CA GLN A 84 16.72 10.32 19.28
C GLN A 84 17.60 9.91 20.47
N LEU A 85 17.06 9.98 21.69
CA LEU A 85 17.76 9.55 22.91
C LEU A 85 18.14 8.06 22.89
N ARG A 86 17.34 7.23 22.22
CA ARG A 86 17.58 5.78 22.06
C ARG A 86 18.38 5.43 20.80
N GLY A 87 18.75 6.42 19.99
CA GLY A 87 19.46 6.18 18.72
C GLY A 87 18.59 5.55 17.62
N TYR A 88 17.27 5.64 17.73
CA TYR A 88 16.36 5.08 16.73
C TYR A 88 16.24 5.96 15.48
N ALA A 89 16.75 5.44 14.36
CA ALA A 89 16.50 5.96 13.02
C ALA A 89 15.19 5.44 12.40
N ALA A 90 14.75 6.04 11.28
CA ALA A 90 13.52 5.68 10.55
C ALA A 90 13.40 4.19 10.15
N LYS A 91 14.53 3.47 10.05
CA LYS A 91 14.54 2.02 9.79
C LYS A 91 13.94 1.19 10.94
N HIS A 92 14.03 1.64 12.19
CA HIS A 92 13.48 0.92 13.34
C HIS A 92 11.94 1.00 13.36
N PHE A 93 11.39 2.05 12.76
CA PHE A 93 9.95 2.27 12.60
C PHE A 93 9.37 1.57 11.36
N SER A 94 10.09 0.63 10.76
CA SER A 94 9.64 -0.13 9.59
C SER A 94 9.42 -1.59 9.96
N PHE A 95 8.19 -2.09 9.76
CA PHE A 95 7.90 -3.52 9.94
C PHE A 95 8.54 -4.40 8.84
N ASN A 96 9.06 -3.80 7.77
CA ASN A 96 9.70 -4.50 6.64
C ASN A 96 11.19 -4.79 6.85
N THR A 97 11.83 -4.14 7.83
CA THR A 97 13.28 -4.16 8.00
C THR A 97 13.66 -4.54 9.43
N ASP A 98 14.79 -5.24 9.56
CA ASP A 98 15.34 -5.56 10.87
C ASP A 98 15.75 -4.32 11.66
N GLY A 99 15.66 -4.42 12.99
CA GLY A 99 16.03 -3.38 13.93
C GLY A 99 14.92 -3.07 14.92
N GLY A 100 13.68 -2.86 14.46
CA GLY A 100 12.55 -2.53 15.35
C GLY A 100 11.28 -3.35 15.15
N ARG A 101 11.20 -4.15 14.09
CA ARG A 101 10.10 -5.11 13.89
C ARG A 101 10.18 -6.26 14.89
N CYS A 102 9.04 -6.88 15.17
CA CYS A 102 8.99 -8.08 16.00
C CYS A 102 9.79 -9.23 15.35
N PRO A 103 10.75 -9.86 16.06
CA PRO A 103 11.60 -10.89 15.50
C PRO A 103 10.88 -12.22 15.29
N VAL A 104 9.78 -12.46 16.01
CA VAL A 104 9.01 -13.71 15.94
C VAL A 104 8.17 -13.78 14.67
N CYS A 105 7.34 -12.75 14.41
CA CYS A 105 6.51 -12.69 13.20
C CYS A 105 7.16 -11.92 12.04
N GLN A 106 8.40 -11.48 12.20
CA GLN A 106 9.16 -10.76 11.16
C GLN A 106 8.43 -9.50 10.63
N GLY A 107 7.60 -8.89 11.47
CA GLY A 107 6.81 -7.69 11.12
C GLY A 107 5.43 -7.95 10.49
N ASP A 108 5.02 -9.21 10.31
CA ASP A 108 3.69 -9.51 9.73
C ASP A 108 2.55 -9.32 10.74
N GLY A 109 2.84 -9.51 12.03
CA GLY A 109 1.85 -9.49 13.11
C GLY A 109 1.14 -10.83 13.33
N TYR A 110 1.33 -11.78 12.40
CA TYR A 110 0.82 -13.14 12.46
C TYR A 110 1.95 -14.13 12.18
N VAL A 111 1.78 -15.36 12.64
CA VAL A 111 2.64 -16.50 12.30
C VAL A 111 1.78 -17.46 11.49
N THR A 112 2.27 -17.83 10.31
CA THR A 112 1.59 -18.79 9.44
C THR A 112 2.03 -20.20 9.80
N VAL A 113 1.08 -21.07 10.11
CA VAL A 113 1.32 -22.49 10.33
C VAL A 113 0.87 -23.24 9.08
N GLU A 114 1.85 -23.77 8.35
CA GLU A 114 1.60 -24.58 7.16
C GLU A 114 1.02 -25.94 7.58
N MET A 115 -0.13 -26.28 7.00
CA MET A 115 -0.83 -27.54 7.27
C MET A 115 -0.74 -28.43 6.03
N GLN A 116 -0.31 -29.68 6.20
CA GLN A 116 0.05 -30.55 5.07
C GLN A 116 -1.13 -30.90 4.13
N PHE A 117 -2.39 -30.65 4.54
CA PHE A 117 -3.60 -30.99 3.77
C PHE A 117 -4.75 -29.98 3.93
N MET A 118 -4.48 -28.79 4.50
CA MET A 118 -5.50 -27.76 4.74
C MET A 118 -4.95 -26.39 4.34
N ALA A 119 -5.84 -25.40 4.27
CA ALA A 119 -5.41 -24.02 4.11
C ALA A 119 -4.55 -23.59 5.30
N ASP A 120 -3.54 -22.78 5.04
CA ASP A 120 -2.64 -22.26 6.06
C ASP A 120 -3.43 -21.49 7.13
N VAL A 121 -3.00 -21.64 8.38
CA VAL A 121 -3.63 -20.94 9.51
C VAL A 121 -2.75 -19.76 9.90
N HIS A 122 -3.32 -18.56 9.89
CA HIS A 122 -2.66 -17.35 10.37
C HIS A 122 -3.02 -17.09 11.83
N LEU A 123 -2.09 -17.40 12.73
CA LEU A 123 -2.26 -17.16 14.16
C LEU A 123 -1.68 -15.80 14.54
N LYS A 124 -2.42 -15.04 15.35
CA LYS A 124 -1.92 -13.76 15.87
C LYS A 124 -0.62 -14.00 16.65
N CYS A 125 0.42 -13.23 16.36
CA CYS A 125 1.71 -13.41 17.00
C CYS A 125 1.61 -13.20 18.52
N GLU A 126 2.07 -14.18 19.30
CA GLU A 126 2.01 -14.11 20.76
C GLU A 126 2.97 -13.06 21.35
N GLN A 127 4.07 -12.75 20.65
CA GLN A 127 5.08 -11.81 21.16
C GLN A 127 4.69 -10.35 21.01
N CYS A 128 4.14 -9.95 19.85
CA CYS A 128 3.76 -8.56 19.60
C CYS A 128 2.25 -8.33 19.63
N HIS A 129 1.45 -9.41 19.81
CA HIS A 129 0.00 -9.35 19.76
C HIS A 129 -0.53 -8.60 18.54
N GLY A 130 0.03 -8.86 17.36
CA GLY A 130 -0.38 -8.23 16.10
C GLY A 130 0.21 -6.84 15.84
N LYS A 131 0.90 -6.22 16.81
CA LYS A 131 1.45 -4.85 16.68
C LYS A 131 2.66 -4.71 15.76
N ARG A 132 3.22 -5.82 15.26
CA ARG A 132 4.34 -5.88 14.30
C ARG A 132 5.70 -5.35 14.77
N PHE A 133 5.78 -4.62 15.88
CA PHE A 133 7.02 -4.03 16.42
C PHE A 133 7.43 -4.63 17.77
N MET A 134 8.67 -4.37 18.17
CA MET A 134 9.16 -4.62 19.53
C MET A 134 8.57 -3.60 20.52
N ALA A 135 8.46 -3.96 21.80
CA ALA A 135 7.89 -3.09 22.83
C ALA A 135 8.60 -1.72 22.93
N ASP A 136 9.94 -1.71 22.91
CA ASP A 136 10.74 -0.48 23.04
C ASP A 136 10.50 0.54 21.91
N VAL A 137 10.14 0.04 20.71
CA VAL A 137 9.79 0.89 19.55
C VAL A 137 8.39 1.49 19.73
N LEU A 138 7.47 0.73 20.33
CA LEU A 138 6.10 1.18 20.59
C LEU A 138 6.02 2.26 21.68
N GLU A 139 7.03 2.35 22.56
CA GLU A 139 7.12 3.44 23.54
C GLU A 139 7.47 4.81 22.91
N VAL A 140 7.91 4.84 21.66
CA VAL A 140 8.08 6.10 20.94
C VAL A 140 6.72 6.53 20.40
N GLU A 141 6.22 7.63 20.94
CA GLU A 141 4.92 8.19 20.59
C GLU A 141 5.04 9.53 19.88
N PHE A 142 4.09 9.78 18.98
CA PHE A 142 3.79 11.11 18.46
C PHE A 142 2.37 11.46 18.90
N GLN A 143 2.25 12.53 19.71
CA GLN A 143 0.95 13.00 20.22
C GLN A 143 0.14 11.90 20.93
N GLY A 144 0.82 11.08 21.74
CA GLY A 144 0.19 10.00 22.51
C GLY A 144 -0.16 8.75 21.70
N LYS A 145 0.32 8.63 20.45
CA LYS A 145 0.13 7.44 19.61
C LYS A 145 1.46 6.83 19.22
N SER A 146 1.61 5.53 19.44
CA SER A 146 2.72 4.74 18.90
C SER A 146 2.56 4.56 17.38
N ILE A 147 3.63 4.10 16.72
CA ILE A 147 3.55 3.82 15.29
C ILE A 147 2.54 2.71 14.94
N SER A 148 2.32 1.75 15.84
CA SER A 148 1.29 0.72 15.66
C SER A 148 -0.11 1.35 15.67
N ASP A 149 -0.35 2.29 16.60
CA ASP A 149 -1.66 2.94 16.71
C ASP A 149 -1.97 3.76 15.45
N ILE A 150 -0.96 4.39 14.84
CA ILE A 150 -1.12 5.08 13.54
C ILE A 150 -1.48 4.10 12.42
N LEU A 151 -0.89 2.91 12.40
CA LEU A 151 -1.20 1.90 11.38
C LEU A 151 -2.61 1.31 11.54
N GLU A 152 -3.20 1.41 12.73
CA GLU A 152 -4.57 0.97 13.02
C GLU A 152 -5.64 2.02 12.68
N LEU A 153 -5.25 3.29 12.49
CA LEU A 153 -6.16 4.34 12.03
C LEU A 153 -6.63 4.07 10.59
N THR A 154 -7.89 4.40 10.35
CA THR A 154 -8.43 4.56 9.00
C THR A 154 -7.74 5.73 8.28
N VAL A 155 -7.84 5.77 6.94
CA VAL A 155 -7.30 6.87 6.15
C VAL A 155 -7.91 8.21 6.59
N ASP A 156 -9.22 8.26 6.84
CA ASP A 156 -9.91 9.47 7.27
C ASP A 156 -9.43 9.94 8.65
N GLU A 157 -9.38 9.05 9.64
CA GLU A 157 -8.87 9.37 10.98
C GLU A 157 -7.41 9.80 10.94
N ALA A 158 -6.58 9.14 10.12
CA ALA A 158 -5.19 9.51 9.96
C ALA A 158 -5.03 10.89 9.32
N MET A 159 -5.83 11.22 8.30
CA MET A 159 -5.82 12.55 7.69
C MET A 159 -6.19 13.63 8.70
N GLU A 160 -7.25 13.42 9.49
CA GLU A 160 -7.67 14.36 10.55
C GLU A 160 -6.56 14.54 11.60
N PHE A 161 -6.00 13.43 12.08
CA PHE A 161 -4.93 13.43 13.07
C PHE A 161 -3.68 14.17 12.55
N PHE A 162 -3.22 13.85 11.35
CA PHE A 162 -2.03 14.49 10.77
C PHE A 162 -2.28 15.94 10.38
N ALA A 163 -3.50 16.31 9.96
CA ALA A 163 -3.87 17.70 9.69
C ALA A 163 -3.84 18.54 10.97
N ALA A 164 -4.40 18.03 12.07
CA ALA A 164 -4.43 18.69 13.37
C ALA A 164 -3.02 18.98 13.90
N HIS A 165 -2.04 18.12 13.58
CA HIS A 165 -0.64 18.24 14.01
C HIS A 165 0.30 18.75 12.90
N GLN A 166 -0.25 19.47 11.92
CA GLN A 166 0.50 20.19 10.87
C GLN A 166 1.39 19.32 9.97
N GLN A 167 1.07 18.03 9.81
CA GLN A 167 1.81 17.10 8.97
C GLN A 167 1.28 17.06 7.52
N LYS A 168 1.33 18.22 6.85
CA LYS A 168 0.75 18.42 5.50
C LYS A 168 1.25 17.43 4.46
N LYS A 169 2.55 17.11 4.49
CA LYS A 169 3.17 16.18 3.53
C LYS A 169 2.55 14.78 3.61
N ILE A 170 2.17 14.34 4.82
CA ILE A 170 1.53 13.04 5.03
C ILE A 170 0.06 13.12 4.56
N THR A 171 -0.66 14.17 4.94
CA THR A 171 -2.07 14.33 4.54
C THR A 171 -2.24 14.44 3.03
N ASP A 172 -1.35 15.15 2.34
CA ASP A 172 -1.41 15.31 0.88
C ASP A 172 -1.18 13.98 0.16
N LYS A 173 -0.35 13.09 0.74
CA LYS A 173 -0.14 11.74 0.21
C LYS A 173 -1.31 10.80 0.47
N LEU A 174 -2.04 10.98 1.58
CA LEU A 174 -3.20 10.16 1.92
C LEU A 174 -4.48 10.59 1.20
N ARG A 175 -4.61 11.88 0.86
CA ARG A 175 -5.79 12.47 0.22
C ARG A 175 -6.33 11.70 -0.99
N PRO A 176 -5.51 11.20 -1.93
CA PRO A 176 -6.03 10.45 -3.07
C PRO A 176 -6.86 9.23 -2.70
N LEU A 177 -6.58 8.55 -1.57
CA LEU A 177 -7.39 7.41 -1.12
C LEU A 177 -8.76 7.85 -0.62
N ALA A 178 -8.81 8.95 0.12
CA ALA A 178 -10.07 9.49 0.60
C ALA A 178 -10.94 10.00 -0.56
N ASP A 179 -10.33 10.68 -1.54
CA ASP A 179 -11.02 11.23 -2.71
C ASP A 179 -11.68 10.14 -3.58
N VAL A 180 -11.11 8.92 -3.62
CA VAL A 180 -11.69 7.76 -4.33
C VAL A 180 -12.63 6.92 -3.45
N GLY A 181 -12.90 7.35 -2.22
CA GLY A 181 -13.84 6.70 -1.29
C GLY A 181 -13.25 5.55 -0.47
N LEU A 182 -11.93 5.44 -0.38
CA LEU A 182 -11.22 4.41 0.42
C LEU A 182 -10.83 4.93 1.82
N GLY A 183 -11.51 5.97 2.31
CA GLY A 183 -11.28 6.60 3.62
C GLY A 183 -11.39 5.65 4.81
N TYR A 184 -12.24 4.62 4.70
CA TYR A 184 -12.52 3.64 5.76
C TYR A 184 -11.45 2.55 5.92
N ILE A 185 -10.49 2.44 5.01
CA ILE A 185 -9.45 1.40 5.07
C ILE A 185 -8.39 1.79 6.08
N GLN A 186 -7.92 0.83 6.90
CA GLN A 186 -6.82 1.11 7.84
C GLN A 186 -5.48 1.24 7.11
N LEU A 187 -4.63 2.15 7.57
CA LEU A 187 -3.32 2.43 6.95
C LEU A 187 -2.43 1.17 6.86
N GLY A 188 -2.44 0.36 7.92
CA GLY A 188 -1.66 -0.86 8.06
C GLY A 188 -2.32 -2.13 7.49
N GLN A 189 -3.56 -2.03 6.98
CA GLN A 189 -4.32 -3.17 6.46
C GLN A 189 -3.62 -3.80 5.25
N SER A 190 -3.47 -5.13 5.25
CA SER A 190 -2.90 -5.84 4.11
C SER A 190 -3.76 -5.66 2.86
N SER A 191 -3.11 -5.43 1.73
CA SER A 191 -3.71 -5.33 0.39
C SER A 191 -3.75 -6.66 -0.36
N SER A 192 -3.40 -7.77 0.29
CA SER A 192 -3.37 -9.11 -0.31
C SER A 192 -4.73 -9.83 -0.31
N THR A 193 -5.82 -9.09 -0.24
CA THR A 193 -7.19 -9.63 -0.22
C THR A 193 -7.95 -9.24 -1.48
#